data_AF-A0A6L5P0G1-F1
#
_entry.id   AF-A0A6L5P0G1-F1
#
_cell.length_a   1.000
_cell.length_b   1.000
_cell.length_c   1.000
_cell.angle_alpha   90.00
_cell.angle_beta   90.00
_cell.angle_gamma   90.00
#
_symmetry.space_group_name_H-M   'P 1'
#
loop_
_entity.id
_entity.type
_entity.pdbx_description
1 polymer ?
#
loop_
_entity_poly.entity_id
_entity_poly.type
_entity_poly.pdbx_seq_one_letter_code
_entity_poly.pdbx_strand_id
1 'polypeptide(L)'
;MKETISTKIIKWFYGIHGPLDEYRRNELNRIGNNIAIFLLSINLLLSFIASLLMLSTNNSELTLDIVVSVLLLTVFASLGYILYETKRHHLTEIDVEAKQEGKIKQKFIKRAIGLGISFAVVIYGLTVLIDWLPNRGALIPLLTKSSTITKAIVSGITYGILIGTWETHQIKSDPNDKKVTQNHLHQKYWLILFIIVVITSLLLIHK
;
A
#
# COMPACT_ATOMS: atom_id res chain seq x y z
N MET A 1 15.33 4.06 27.62
CA MET A 1 14.13 3.19 27.68
C MET A 1 14.12 2.28 26.46
N LYS A 2 13.85 0.98 26.63
CA LYS A 2 13.74 0.02 25.52
C LYS A 2 12.43 0.28 24.78
N GLU A 3 12.46 0.45 23.45
CA GLU A 3 11.23 0.62 22.65
C GLU A 3 10.32 -0.60 22.82
N THR A 4 9.00 -0.37 22.96
CA THR A 4 8.01 -1.45 23.02
C THR A 4 7.79 -2.06 21.63
N ILE A 5 7.32 -3.31 21.59
CA ILE A 5 6.96 -3.99 20.33
C ILE A 5 5.89 -3.19 19.57
N SER A 6 4.90 -2.63 20.28
CA SER A 6 3.86 -1.77 19.71
C SER A 6 4.45 -0.56 18.99
N THR A 7 5.38 0.16 19.62
CA THR A 7 6.07 1.31 19.00
C THR A 7 6.80 0.88 17.73
N LYS A 8 7.44 -0.29 17.73
CA LYS A 8 8.15 -0.81 16.55
C LYS A 8 7.20 -1.12 15.39
N ILE A 9 6.03 -1.69 15.67
CA ILE A 9 5.00 -1.99 14.67
C ILE A 9 4.44 -0.69 14.07
N ILE A 10 4.10 0.29 14.90
CA ILE A 10 3.57 1.60 14.45
C ILE A 10 4.60 2.29 13.55
N LYS A 11 5.86 2.35 13.99
CA LYS A 11 6.95 2.94 13.21
C LYS A 11 7.14 2.24 11.88
N TRP A 12 7.09 0.91 11.86
CA TRP A 12 7.21 0.14 10.62
C TRP A 12 6.04 0.41 9.66
N PHE A 13 4.80 0.41 10.17
CA PHE A 13 3.58 0.59 9.39
C PHE A 13 3.48 1.98 8.75
N TYR A 14 3.78 3.03 9.52
CA TYR A 14 3.74 4.42 9.04
C TYR A 14 5.05 4.89 8.39
N GLY A 15 6.10 4.06 8.34
CA GLY A 15 7.38 4.44 7.76
C GLY A 15 8.18 5.46 8.60
N ILE A 16 8.00 5.47 9.91
CA ILE A 16 8.70 6.40 10.82
C ILE A 16 10.07 5.83 11.20
N HIS A 17 11.13 6.48 10.72
CA HIS A 17 12.50 6.06 10.99
C HIS A 17 13.15 6.73 12.21
N GLY A 18 12.63 7.88 12.65
CA GLY A 18 13.10 8.62 13.82
C GLY A 18 12.42 8.23 15.15
N PRO A 19 12.60 9.02 16.22
CA PRO A 19 11.86 8.83 17.47
C PRO A 19 10.36 9.07 17.23
N LEU A 20 9.53 8.31 17.95
CA LEU A 20 8.08 8.51 17.99
C LEU A 20 7.76 9.37 19.23
N ASP A 21 7.89 10.69 19.08
CA ASP A 21 7.52 11.66 20.11
C ASP A 21 5.98 11.79 20.25
N GLU A 22 5.57 12.61 21.23
CA GLU A 22 4.16 12.82 21.55
C GLU A 22 3.38 13.48 20.40
N TYR A 23 4.00 14.42 19.68
CA TYR A 23 3.38 15.08 18.53
C TYR A 23 3.12 14.07 17.40
N ARG A 24 4.12 13.30 17.00
CA ARG A 24 4.01 12.26 15.97
C ARG A 24 2.99 11.20 16.38
N ARG A 25 2.98 10.79 17.65
CA ARG A 25 2.00 9.82 18.15
C ARG A 25 0.56 10.35 18.05
N ASN A 26 0.33 11.61 18.44
CA ASN A 26 -1.00 12.22 18.35
C ASN A 26 -1.46 12.37 16.90
N GLU A 27 -0.56 12.75 15.99
CA GLU A 27 -0.88 12.89 14.58
C GLU A 27 -1.18 11.52 13.93
N LEU A 28 -0.39 10.49 14.22
CA LEU A 28 -0.66 9.13 13.76
C LEU A 28 -1.98 8.57 14.29
N ASN A 29 -2.34 8.88 15.54
CA ASN A 29 -3.64 8.49 16.10
C ASN A 29 -4.79 9.17 15.35
N ARG A 30 -4.65 10.47 15.01
CA ARG A 30 -5.64 11.22 14.23
C ARG A 30 -5.82 10.62 12.83
N ILE A 31 -4.71 10.38 12.13
CA ILE A 31 -4.70 9.75 10.80
C ILE A 31 -5.34 8.36 10.86
N GLY A 32 -4.92 7.53 11.81
CA GLY A 32 -5.43 6.18 12.00
C GLY A 32 -6.93 6.16 12.29
N ASN A 33 -7.42 7.05 13.14
CA ASN A 33 -8.85 7.13 13.46
C ASN A 33 -9.69 7.57 12.26
N ASN A 34 -9.22 8.56 11.47
CA ASN A 34 -9.89 8.99 10.25
C ASN A 34 -10.03 7.84 9.24
N ILE A 35 -8.95 7.08 9.03
CA ILE A 35 -8.95 5.91 8.15
C ILE A 35 -9.88 4.83 8.70
N ALA A 36 -9.83 4.54 10.00
CA ALA A 36 -10.66 3.51 10.61
C ALA A 36 -12.15 3.81 10.42
N ILE A 37 -12.57 5.06 10.66
CA ILE A 37 -13.97 5.48 10.47
C ILE A 37 -14.36 5.41 8.98
N PHE A 38 -13.51 5.90 8.08
CA PHE A 38 -13.77 5.84 6.65
C PHE A 38 -13.88 4.39 6.14
N LEU A 39 -12.91 3.55 6.50
CA LEU A 39 -12.88 2.14 6.14
C LEU A 39 -14.07 1.37 6.70
N LEU A 40 -14.42 1.59 7.96
CA LEU A 40 -15.60 0.95 8.56
C LEU A 40 -16.87 1.34 7.80
N SER A 41 -17.06 2.63 7.55
CA SER A 41 -18.25 3.15 6.89
C SER A 41 -18.40 2.61 5.46
N ILE A 42 -17.32 2.67 4.69
CA ILE A 42 -17.35 2.22 3.29
C ILE A 42 -17.49 0.70 3.22
N ASN A 43 -16.76 -0.08 4.03
CA ASN A 43 -16.84 -1.54 3.98
C ASN A 43 -18.21 -2.07 4.41
N LEU A 44 -18.87 -1.43 5.38
CA LEU A 44 -20.25 -1.78 5.74
C LEU A 44 -21.21 -1.58 4.57
N LEU A 45 -21.15 -0.41 3.92
CA LEU A 45 -21.98 -0.11 2.75
C LEU A 45 -21.72 -1.09 1.60
N LEU A 46 -20.45 -1.37 1.31
CA LEU A 46 -20.05 -2.26 0.23
C LEU A 46 -20.43 -3.71 0.51
N SER A 47 -20.31 -4.17 1.75
CA SER A 47 -20.75 -5.51 2.17
C SER A 47 -22.27 -5.66 2.03
N PHE A 48 -23.02 -4.61 2.35
CA PHE A 48 -24.46 -4.58 2.14
C PHE A 48 -24.83 -4.66 0.66
N ILE A 49 -24.19 -3.84 -0.19
CA ILE A 49 -24.39 -3.87 -1.65
C ILE A 49 -24.03 -5.25 -2.23
N ALA A 50 -22.89 -5.83 -1.84
CA ALA A 50 -22.47 -7.15 -2.29
C ALA A 50 -23.47 -8.24 -1.90
N SER A 51 -24.05 -8.15 -0.69
CA SER A 51 -25.09 -9.07 -0.23
C SER A 51 -26.37 -8.95 -1.08
N LEU A 52 -26.79 -7.74 -1.44
CA LEU A 52 -27.93 -7.51 -2.32
C LEU A 52 -27.67 -8.04 -3.75
N LEU A 53 -26.47 -7.84 -4.27
CA LEU A 53 -26.07 -8.35 -5.60
C LEU A 53 -26.08 -9.88 -5.62
N MET A 54 -25.60 -10.53 -4.56
CA MET A 54 -25.64 -11.99 -4.43
C MET A 54 -27.07 -12.51 -4.46
N LEU A 55 -27.97 -11.88 -3.69
CA LEU A 55 -29.39 -12.26 -3.64
C LEU A 55 -30.12 -12.03 -4.97
N SER A 56 -29.74 -11.00 -5.72
CA SER A 56 -30.39 -10.62 -6.98
C SER A 56 -29.90 -11.44 -8.18
N THR A 57 -28.59 -11.65 -8.28
CA THR A 57 -27.98 -12.26 -9.48
C THR A 57 -27.74 -13.76 -9.35
N ASN A 58 -27.65 -14.27 -8.12
CA ASN A 58 -27.20 -15.63 -7.81
C ASN A 58 -25.87 -16.02 -8.51
N ASN A 59 -25.06 -15.04 -8.91
CA ASN A 59 -23.77 -15.22 -9.56
C ASN A 59 -22.65 -15.02 -8.54
N SER A 60 -22.18 -16.13 -7.97
CA SER A 60 -21.13 -16.13 -6.94
C SER A 60 -19.78 -15.68 -7.45
N GLU A 61 -19.45 -15.94 -8.71
CA GLU A 61 -18.19 -15.51 -9.34
C GLU A 61 -18.14 -13.99 -9.43
N LEU A 62 -19.16 -13.39 -10.06
CA LEU A 62 -19.27 -11.94 -10.19
C LEU A 62 -19.33 -11.22 -8.83
N THR A 63 -20.01 -11.82 -7.85
CA THR A 63 -20.07 -11.27 -6.49
C THR A 63 -18.69 -11.26 -5.82
N LEU A 64 -17.94 -12.37 -5.91
CA LEU A 64 -16.58 -12.45 -5.35
C LEU A 64 -15.64 -11.45 -6.02
N ASP A 65 -15.71 -11.35 -7.34
CA ASP A 65 -14.91 -10.41 -8.13
C ASP A 65 -15.12 -8.96 -7.69
N ILE A 66 -16.37 -8.55 -7.49
CA ILE A 66 -16.71 -7.21 -7.00
C ILE A 66 -16.20 -7.01 -5.57
N VAL A 67 -16.45 -7.95 -4.66
CA VAL A 67 -16.05 -7.84 -3.25
C VAL A 67 -14.53 -7.69 -3.13
N VAL A 68 -13.76 -8.56 -3.79
CA VAL A 68 -12.30 -8.51 -3.77
C VAL A 68 -11.78 -7.21 -4.37
N SER A 69 -12.32 -6.79 -5.52
CA SER A 69 -11.86 -5.58 -6.20
C SER A 69 -12.03 -4.34 -5.33
N VAL A 70 -13.18 -4.27 -4.67
CA VAL A 70 -13.51 -3.20 -3.74
C VAL A 70 -12.64 -3.23 -2.48
N LEU A 71 -12.41 -4.42 -1.91
CA LEU A 71 -11.49 -4.57 -0.76
C LEU A 71 -10.09 -4.09 -1.12
N LEU A 72 -9.55 -4.52 -2.26
CA LEU A 72 -8.26 -4.05 -2.75
C LEU A 72 -8.26 -2.53 -2.94
N LEU A 73 -9.29 -1.96 -3.57
CA LEU A 73 -9.43 -0.52 -3.75
C LEU A 73 -9.39 0.24 -2.41
N THR A 74 -10.10 -0.24 -1.39
CA THR A 74 -10.13 0.42 -0.07
C THR A 74 -8.79 0.32 0.68
N VAL A 75 -8.10 -0.82 0.57
CA VAL A 75 -6.73 -1.00 1.11
C VAL A 75 -5.78 0.00 0.45
N PHE A 76 -5.78 0.06 -0.88
CA PHE A 76 -4.90 0.97 -1.59
C PHE A 76 -5.25 2.43 -1.31
N ALA A 77 -6.53 2.82 -1.36
CA ALA A 77 -6.96 4.17 -1.03
C ALA A 77 -6.50 4.61 0.37
N SER A 78 -6.57 3.69 1.35
CA SER A 78 -6.10 3.94 2.72
C SER A 78 -4.58 4.11 2.77
N LEU A 79 -3.82 3.27 2.08
CA LEU A 79 -2.37 3.43 1.96
C LEU A 79 -2.01 4.77 1.31
N GLY A 80 -2.69 5.15 0.23
CA GLY A 80 -2.50 6.44 -0.44
C GLY A 80 -2.79 7.62 0.50
N TYR A 81 -3.86 7.54 1.30
CA TYR A 81 -4.18 8.55 2.30
C TYR A 81 -3.13 8.62 3.42
N ILE A 82 -2.63 7.47 3.92
CA ILE A 82 -1.53 7.44 4.89
C ILE A 82 -0.30 8.14 4.33
N LEU A 83 0.11 7.79 3.11
CA LEU A 83 1.26 8.42 2.44
C LEU A 83 1.06 9.94 2.28
N TYR A 84 -0.16 10.36 1.96
CA TYR A 84 -0.51 11.76 1.84
C TYR A 84 -0.40 12.53 3.16
N GLU A 85 -1.08 12.06 4.22
CA GLU A 85 -1.11 12.77 5.51
C GLU A 85 0.25 12.70 6.22
N THR A 86 0.94 11.56 6.19
CA THR A 86 2.28 11.45 6.80
C THR A 86 3.29 12.39 6.17
N LYS A 87 3.24 12.56 4.83
CA LYS A 87 4.05 13.54 4.11
C LYS A 87 3.62 14.97 4.41
N ARG A 88 2.32 15.26 4.41
CA ARG A 88 1.77 16.60 4.71
C ARG A 88 2.18 17.09 6.11
N HIS A 89 2.27 16.18 7.08
CA HIS A 89 2.66 16.47 8.45
C HIS A 89 4.15 16.25 8.71
N HIS A 90 4.97 15.99 7.67
CA HIS A 90 6.41 15.81 7.77
C HIS A 90 6.82 14.72 8.80
N LEU A 91 5.96 13.71 9.00
CA LEU A 91 6.13 12.72 10.08
C LEU A 91 7.25 11.72 9.81
N THR A 92 7.51 11.47 8.54
CA THR A 92 8.41 10.42 8.06
C THR A 92 9.76 10.95 7.55
N GLU A 93 9.95 12.27 7.61
CA GLU A 93 11.19 12.91 7.17
C GLU A 93 12.35 12.56 8.10
N ILE A 94 13.53 12.41 7.47
CA ILE A 94 14.77 12.08 8.16
C ILE A 94 15.83 13.06 7.71
N ASP A 95 16.38 13.79 8.68
CA ASP A 95 17.59 14.58 8.47
C ASP A 95 18.79 13.63 8.54
N VAL A 96 19.52 13.54 7.44
CA VAL A 96 20.67 12.66 7.32
C VAL A 96 21.89 13.52 7.04
N GLU A 97 22.96 13.32 7.81
CA GLU A 97 24.26 13.91 7.48
C GLU A 97 24.67 13.45 6.07
N ALA A 98 25.06 14.38 5.19
CA ALA A 98 25.38 14.11 3.78
C ALA A 98 26.35 12.92 3.56
N LYS A 99 27.24 12.66 4.52
CA LYS A 99 28.20 11.53 4.50
C LYS A 99 27.55 10.14 4.66
N GLN A 100 26.34 10.06 5.21
CA GLN A 100 25.61 8.81 5.48
C GLN A 100 24.46 8.54 4.49
N GLU A 101 24.13 9.51 3.63
CA GLU A 101 23.02 9.44 2.67
C GLU A 101 23.07 8.19 1.79
N GLY A 102 24.24 7.87 1.22
CA GLY A 102 24.42 6.70 0.37
C GLY A 102 24.11 5.37 1.07
N LYS A 103 24.50 5.23 2.35
CA LYS A 103 24.24 4.03 3.15
C LYS A 103 22.76 3.88 3.49
N ILE A 104 22.07 5.00 3.76
CA ILE A 104 20.64 4.99 4.07
C ILE A 104 19.80 4.70 2.81
N LYS A 105 20.14 5.31 1.67
CA LYS A 105 19.50 4.99 0.37
C LYS A 105 19.62 3.50 0.04
N GLN A 106 20.79 2.90 0.19
CA GLN A 106 20.96 1.46 -0.03
C GLN A 106 20.11 0.60 0.91
N LYS A 107 19.96 1.01 2.17
CA LYS A 107 19.10 0.31 3.14
C LYS A 107 17.62 0.38 2.73
N PHE A 108 17.16 1.52 2.25
CA PHE A 108 15.79 1.70 1.75
C PHE A 108 15.54 0.91 0.47
N ILE A 109 16.48 0.90 -0.48
CA ILE A 109 16.37 0.07 -1.69
C ILE A 109 16.25 -1.41 -1.32
N LYS A 110 17.08 -1.93 -0.40
CA LYS A 110 16.98 -3.33 0.06
C LYS A 110 15.63 -3.62 0.72
N ARG A 111 15.10 -2.68 1.51
CA ARG A 111 13.77 -2.81 2.11
C ARG A 111 12.67 -2.82 1.05
N ALA A 112 12.73 -1.91 0.08
CA ALA A 112 11.78 -1.82 -1.02
C ALA A 112 11.76 -3.09 -1.89
N ILE A 113 12.92 -3.69 -2.14
CA ILE A 113 13.02 -5.00 -2.80
C ILE A 113 12.31 -6.08 -1.98
N GLY A 114 12.57 -6.15 -0.67
CA GLY A 114 11.91 -7.11 0.22
C GLY A 114 10.38 -6.93 0.26
N LEU A 115 9.90 -5.69 0.27
CA LEU A 115 8.47 -5.35 0.20
C LEU A 115 7.86 -5.72 -1.16
N GLY A 116 8.57 -5.47 -2.26
CA GLY A 116 8.16 -5.87 -3.61
C GLY A 116 7.99 -7.38 -3.76
N ILE A 117 8.96 -8.16 -3.26
CA ILE A 117 8.89 -9.63 -3.24
C ILE A 117 7.72 -10.11 -2.37
N SER A 118 7.57 -9.56 -1.17
CA SER A 118 6.47 -9.93 -0.27
C SER A 118 5.11 -9.66 -0.89
N PHE A 119 4.97 -8.50 -1.56
CA PHE A 119 3.76 -8.13 -2.28
C PHE A 119 3.46 -9.07 -3.45
N ALA A 120 4.48 -9.45 -4.24
CA ALA A 120 4.33 -10.43 -5.31
C ALA A 120 3.76 -11.77 -4.80
N VAL A 121 4.31 -12.28 -3.69
CA VAL A 121 3.86 -13.54 -3.08
C VAL A 121 2.42 -13.44 -2.60
N VAL A 122 2.04 -12.33 -1.95
CA VAL A 122 0.68 -12.11 -1.46
C VAL A 122 -0.31 -12.01 -2.62
N ILE A 123 0.00 -11.22 -3.66
CA ILE A 123 -0.87 -11.09 -4.84
C ILE A 123 -1.01 -12.41 -5.57
N TYR A 124 0.09 -13.17 -5.75
CA TYR A 124 0.03 -14.50 -6.34
C TYR A 124 -0.91 -15.44 -5.58
N GLY A 125 -0.73 -15.54 -4.26
CA GLY A 125 -1.59 -16.38 -3.42
C GLY A 125 -3.05 -15.94 -3.46
N LEU A 126 -3.30 -14.63 -3.46
CA LEU A 126 -4.64 -14.07 -3.55
C LEU A 126 -5.31 -14.38 -4.89
N THR A 127 -4.61 -14.19 -6.02
CA THR A 127 -5.15 -14.51 -7.35
C THR A 127 -5.47 -16.00 -7.48
N VAL A 128 -4.57 -16.89 -7.04
CA VAL A 128 -4.84 -18.33 -7.05
C VAL A 128 -6.06 -18.68 -6.19
N LEU A 129 -6.21 -18.05 -5.03
CA LEU A 129 -7.34 -18.26 -4.13
C LEU A 129 -8.67 -17.80 -4.75
N ILE A 130 -8.67 -16.64 -5.42
CA ILE A 130 -9.86 -16.10 -6.11
C ILE A 130 -10.29 -17.02 -7.24
N ASP A 131 -9.36 -17.44 -8.11
CA ASP A 131 -9.66 -18.35 -9.22
C ASP A 131 -10.18 -19.71 -8.72
N TRP A 132 -9.69 -20.16 -7.55
CA TRP A 132 -10.07 -21.44 -6.97
C TRP A 132 -11.43 -21.42 -6.26
N LEU A 133 -11.79 -20.32 -5.59
CA LEU A 133 -12.94 -20.28 -4.68
C LEU A 133 -14.28 -20.69 -5.31
N PRO A 134 -14.65 -20.22 -6.52
CA PRO A 134 -15.94 -20.53 -7.13
C PRO A 134 -16.01 -21.98 -7.63
N ASN A 135 -14.94 -22.45 -8.29
CA ASN A 135 -14.93 -23.74 -8.99
C ASN A 135 -14.47 -24.90 -8.11
N ARG A 136 -13.74 -24.63 -7.02
CA ARG A 136 -13.17 -25.60 -6.06
C ARG A 136 -12.44 -26.78 -6.72
N GLY A 137 -11.88 -26.55 -7.90
CA GLY A 137 -11.18 -27.56 -8.69
C GLY A 137 -9.77 -27.85 -8.16
N ALA A 138 -8.97 -28.54 -8.98
CA ALA A 138 -7.58 -28.80 -8.66
C ALA A 138 -6.77 -27.49 -8.55
N LEU A 139 -5.98 -27.37 -7.48
CA LEU A 139 -5.12 -26.20 -7.25
C LEU A 139 -3.85 -26.19 -8.10
N ILE A 140 -3.33 -27.36 -8.44
CA ILE A 140 -2.04 -27.50 -9.15
C ILE A 140 -2.02 -26.74 -10.48
N PRO A 141 -3.04 -26.84 -11.36
CA PRO A 141 -3.06 -26.09 -12.62
C PRO A 141 -3.07 -24.57 -12.42
N LEU A 142 -3.75 -24.08 -11.38
CA LEU A 142 -3.83 -22.64 -11.05
C LEU A 142 -2.49 -22.11 -10.54
N LEU A 143 -1.77 -22.91 -9.74
CA LEU A 143 -0.44 -22.55 -9.25
C LEU A 143 0.57 -22.46 -10.39
N THR A 144 0.51 -23.36 -11.37
CA THR A 144 1.45 -23.37 -12.51
C THR A 144 1.07 -22.44 -13.66
N LYS A 145 -0.04 -21.68 -13.53
CA LYS A 145 -0.54 -20.83 -14.61
C LYS A 145 0.43 -19.67 -14.88
N SER A 146 1.03 -19.66 -16.07
CA SER A 146 2.04 -18.68 -16.48
C SER A 146 1.55 -17.23 -16.37
N SER A 147 0.28 -16.97 -16.70
CA SER A 147 -0.31 -15.62 -16.58
C SER A 147 -0.34 -15.13 -15.13
N THR A 148 -0.66 -16.00 -14.17
CA THR A 148 -0.76 -15.66 -12.75
C THR A 148 0.60 -15.34 -12.16
N ILE A 149 1.61 -16.15 -12.50
CA ILE A 149 3.00 -15.92 -12.12
C ILE A 149 3.52 -14.60 -12.71
N THR A 150 3.28 -14.38 -14.00
CA THR A 150 3.74 -13.16 -14.69
C THR A 150 3.10 -11.90 -14.10
N LYS A 151 1.78 -11.91 -13.87
CA LYS A 151 1.06 -10.78 -13.24
C LYS A 151 1.62 -10.46 -11.85
N ALA A 152 1.86 -11.47 -11.03
CA ALA A 152 2.40 -11.30 -9.69
C ALA A 152 3.84 -10.73 -9.68
N ILE A 153 4.69 -11.18 -10.62
CA ILE A 153 6.05 -10.64 -10.77
C ILE A 153 5.99 -9.17 -11.19
N VAL A 154 5.18 -8.83 -12.19
CA VAL A 154 5.03 -7.45 -12.67
C VAL A 154 4.50 -6.55 -11.56
N SER A 155 3.50 -7.00 -10.79
CA SER A 155 2.94 -6.22 -9.68
C SER A 155 3.95 -6.01 -8.56
N GLY A 156 4.76 -7.04 -8.24
CA GLY A 156 5.84 -6.96 -7.25
C GLY A 156 6.94 -5.96 -7.63
N ILE A 157 7.41 -6.01 -8.88
CA ILE A 157 8.42 -5.09 -9.40
C ILE A 157 7.89 -3.66 -9.37
N THR A 158 6.67 -3.44 -9.87
CA THR A 158 6.03 -2.12 -9.90
C THR A 158 5.90 -1.54 -8.49
N TYR A 159 5.41 -2.35 -7.53
CA TYR A 159 5.29 -1.93 -6.15
C TYR A 159 6.65 -1.62 -5.49
N GLY A 160 7.66 -2.47 -5.72
CA GLY A 160 9.01 -2.25 -5.20
C GLY A 160 9.64 -0.96 -5.70
N ILE A 161 9.47 -0.64 -6.99
CA ILE A 161 9.96 0.63 -7.58
C ILE A 161 9.25 1.83 -6.95
N LEU A 162 7.92 1.77 -6.81
CA LEU A 162 7.13 2.86 -6.21
C LEU A 162 7.56 3.13 -4.76
N ILE A 163 7.69 2.09 -3.94
CA ILE A 163 8.11 2.24 -2.55
C ILE A 163 9.57 2.70 -2.46
N GLY A 164 10.47 2.16 -3.27
CA GLY A 164 11.88 2.54 -3.25
C GLY A 164 12.08 4.02 -3.59
N THR A 165 11.43 4.50 -4.64
CA THR A 165 11.48 5.91 -5.02
C THR A 165 10.83 6.81 -3.96
N TRP A 166 9.70 6.40 -3.37
CA TRP A 166 9.08 7.12 -2.25
C TRP A 166 10.00 7.20 -1.01
N GLU A 167 10.59 6.10 -0.56
CA GLU A 167 11.52 6.08 0.58
C GLU A 167 12.75 6.95 0.33
N THR A 168 13.29 6.97 -0.89
CA THR A 168 14.43 7.83 -1.21
C THR A 168 14.09 9.32 -1.22
N HIS A 169 12.86 9.71 -1.57
CA HIS A 169 12.41 11.10 -1.53
C HIS A 169 12.20 11.65 -0.11
N GLN A 170 12.14 10.79 0.91
CA GLN A 170 11.96 11.21 2.30
C GLN A 170 13.28 11.60 2.98
N ILE A 171 14.42 11.34 2.34
CA ILE A 171 15.74 11.72 2.85
C ILE A 171 16.00 13.19 2.51
N LYS A 172 16.20 14.03 3.53
CA LYS A 172 16.66 15.40 3.36
C LYS A 172 18.17 15.45 3.48
N SER A 173 18.84 15.87 2.40
CA SER A 173 20.31 15.92 2.32
C SER A 173 20.90 17.28 2.69
N ASP A 174 20.11 18.36 2.73
CA ASP A 174 20.56 19.72 3.08
C ASP A 174 19.45 20.52 3.82
N PRO A 175 19.69 21.03 5.05
CA PRO A 175 18.74 21.87 5.80
C PRO A 175 18.45 23.24 5.15
N ASN A 176 19.23 23.69 4.16
CA ASN A 176 19.04 24.96 3.44
C ASN A 176 18.49 24.83 2.00
N ASP A 177 18.14 23.61 1.54
CA ASP A 177 17.56 23.44 0.20
C ASP A 177 16.12 23.99 0.13
N LYS A 178 16.00 25.25 -0.31
CA LYS A 178 14.73 25.97 -0.53
C LYS A 178 13.88 25.43 -1.69
N LYS A 179 14.10 24.20 -2.17
CA LYS A 179 13.25 23.58 -3.20
C LYS A 179 11.88 23.08 -2.69
N VAL A 180 11.64 23.10 -1.38
CA VAL A 180 10.47 22.43 -0.79
C VAL A 180 9.17 23.25 -0.85
N THR A 181 9.21 24.54 -1.22
CA THR A 181 7.99 25.37 -1.26
C THR A 181 7.08 25.12 -2.48
N GLN A 182 7.45 24.22 -3.41
CA GLN A 182 6.68 23.94 -4.62
C GLN A 182 6.21 22.47 -4.72
N ASN A 183 5.87 21.82 -3.60
CA ASN A 183 5.69 20.37 -3.56
C ASN A 183 4.23 19.85 -3.49
N HIS A 184 3.23 20.74 -3.45
CA HIS A 184 1.82 20.33 -3.51
C HIS A 184 1.43 19.75 -4.88
N LEU A 185 2.05 20.21 -5.98
CA LEU A 185 1.76 19.72 -7.33
C LEU A 185 2.33 18.31 -7.54
N HIS A 186 3.60 18.10 -7.19
CA HIS A 186 4.28 16.80 -7.33
C HIS A 186 3.66 15.71 -6.45
N GLN A 187 3.13 16.07 -5.28
CA GLN A 187 2.39 15.16 -4.40
C GLN A 187 1.06 14.68 -5.01
N LYS A 188 0.32 15.57 -5.68
CA LYS A 188 -0.90 15.19 -6.42
C LYS A 188 -0.59 14.22 -7.56
N TYR A 189 0.52 14.42 -8.28
CA TYR A 189 0.97 13.49 -9.32
C TYR A 189 1.26 12.09 -8.78
N TRP A 190 1.92 11.97 -7.62
CA TRP A 190 2.19 10.67 -7.00
C TRP A 190 0.93 9.94 -6.53
N LEU A 191 -0.04 10.67 -5.97
CA LEU A 191 -1.35 10.11 -5.62
C LEU A 191 -2.13 9.67 -6.86
N ILE A 192 -2.13 10.48 -7.91
CA ILE A 192 -2.77 10.14 -9.19
C ILE A 192 -2.10 8.90 -9.81
N LEU A 193 -0.77 8.83 -9.80
CA LEU A 193 -0.01 7.71 -10.35
C LEU A 193 -0.24 6.43 -9.53
N PHE A 194 -0.33 6.55 -8.21
CA PHE A 194 -0.73 5.44 -7.33
C PHE A 194 -2.17 4.99 -7.61
N ILE A 195 -3.14 5.91 -7.74
CA ILE A 195 -4.52 5.59 -8.11
C ILE A 195 -4.58 4.90 -9.49
N ILE A 196 -3.81 5.37 -10.47
CA ILE A 196 -3.73 4.77 -11.81
C ILE A 196 -3.13 3.35 -11.72
N VAL A 197 -2.09 3.13 -10.92
CA VAL A 197 -1.50 1.80 -10.71
C VAL A 197 -2.48 0.85 -10.04
N VAL A 198 -3.28 1.36 -9.10
CA VAL A 198 -4.31 0.58 -8.40
C VAL A 198 -5.43 0.21 -9.35
N ILE A 199 -5.93 1.17 -10.14
CA ILE A 199 -6.97 0.94 -11.14
C ILE A 199 -6.46 -0.03 -12.23
N THR A 200 -5.24 0.13 -12.73
CA THR A 200 -4.66 -0.78 -13.72
C THR A 200 -4.42 -2.18 -13.15
N SER A 201 -3.99 -2.30 -11.89
CA SER A 201 -3.85 -3.60 -11.21
C SER A 201 -5.19 -4.30 -11.02
N LEU A 202 -6.25 -3.55 -10.68
CA LEU A 202 -7.62 -4.07 -10.60
C LEU A 202 -8.16 -4.50 -11.97
N LEU A 203 -7.90 -3.72 -13.02
CA LEU A 203 -8.30 -4.06 -14.39
C LEU A 203 -7.55 -5.27 -14.96
N LEU A 204 -6.30 -5.49 -14.54
CA LEU A 204 -5.50 -6.65 -14.93
C LEU A 204 -5.95 -7.95 -14.25
N ILE A 205 -6.72 -7.88 -13.15
CA ILE A 205 -7.30 -9.07 -12.51
C ILE A 205 -8.50 -9.59 -13.32
N HIS A 206 -9.25 -8.69 -13.98
CA HIS A 206 -10.50 -8.99 -14.72
C HIS A 206 -10.33 -9.32 -16.21
N LYS A 207 -9.11 -9.60 -16.69
CA LYS A 207 -8.81 -10.03 -18.06
C LYS A 207 -7.88 -11.23 -18.07
#